data_AF-A0A9D1EP41-F1
#
_entry.id   AF-A0A9D1EP41-F1
#
_cell.length_a   1.000
_cell.length_b   1.000
_cell.length_c   1.000
_cell.angle_alpha   90.00
_cell.angle_beta   90.00
_cell.angle_gamma   90.00
#
_symmetry.space_group_name_H-M   'P 1'
#
loop_
_entity.id
_entity.type
_entity.pdbx_description
1 polymer ?
#
loop_
_entity_poly.entity_id
_entity_poly.type
_entity_poly.pdbx_seq_one_letter_code
_entity_poly.pdbx_strand_id
1 'polypeptide(L)' 'CLQAHTSQSDWAPDATASLWKEIGDPTAEYPEWSQPLGAFDAYAIGAKVSHNGKHWTSTVDNNVWEPGVYGWEEAS' A
#
# COMPACT_ATOMS: atom_id res chain seq x y z
N CYS A 1 -20.47 33.35 -15.13
CA CYS A 1 -21.14 32.46 -14.17
C CYS A 1 -20.89 31.03 -14.64
N LEU A 2 -19.94 30.32 -14.01
CA LEU A 2 -19.43 29.02 -14.46
C LEU A 2 -20.29 27.90 -13.86
N GLN A 3 -21.32 27.47 -14.59
CA GLN A 3 -21.96 26.17 -14.37
C GLN A 3 -22.18 25.46 -15.70
N ALA A 4 -21.56 24.28 -15.79
CA ALA A 4 -21.95 23.06 -16.52
C ALA A 4 -20.67 22.31 -16.91
N HIS A 5 -20.10 21.52 -16.00
CA HIS A 5 -19.24 20.42 -16.41
C HIS A 5 -20.14 19.30 -16.91
N THR A 6 -20.26 19.24 -18.23
CA THR A 6 -20.75 18.08 -18.98
C THR A 6 -19.88 16.88 -18.63
N SER A 7 -20.45 15.85 -18.02
CA SER A 7 -19.76 14.56 -17.88
C SER A 7 -19.58 13.98 -19.27
N GLN A 8 -18.35 14.11 -19.77
CA GLN A 8 -17.93 13.74 -21.11
C GLN A 8 -17.81 12.21 -21.19
N SER A 9 -18.50 11.62 -22.16
CA SER A 9 -18.35 10.22 -22.57
C SER A 9 -16.98 10.01 -23.22
N ASP A 10 -15.93 9.94 -22.42
CA ASP A 10 -14.61 9.38 -22.81
C ASP A 10 -13.75 9.02 -21.59
N TRP A 11 -14.37 8.52 -20.52
CA TRP A 11 -13.60 7.80 -19.50
C TRP A 11 -13.60 6.33 -19.89
N ALA A 12 -12.65 5.95 -20.72
CA ALA A 12 -12.07 4.63 -20.57
C ALA A 12 -11.55 4.58 -19.12
N PRO A 13 -12.06 3.70 -18.24
CA PRO A 13 -11.44 3.49 -16.96
C PRO A 13 -10.14 2.68 -17.15
N ASP A 14 -9.23 3.13 -18.02
CA ASP A 14 -7.84 2.69 -18.07
C ASP A 14 -7.05 3.39 -16.95
N ALA A 15 -7.64 3.37 -15.75
CA ALA A 15 -7.12 3.93 -14.52
C ALA A 15 -7.85 3.32 -13.29
N THR A 16 -8.73 2.34 -13.49
CA THR A 16 -9.22 1.51 -12.37
C THR A 16 -8.22 0.40 -11.99
N ALA A 17 -7.00 0.44 -12.53
CA ALA A 17 -5.87 -0.30 -11.97
C ALA A 17 -5.27 0.41 -10.73
N SER A 18 -5.64 1.67 -10.43
CA SER A 18 -5.09 2.40 -9.27
C SER A 18 -5.92 2.29 -7.98
N LEU A 19 -7.05 1.58 -8.03
CA LEU A 19 -7.84 1.20 -6.84
C LEU A 19 -7.66 -0.27 -6.45
N TRP A 20 -6.96 -1.04 -7.28
CA TRP A 20 -6.17 -2.16 -6.80
C TRP A 20 -4.85 -1.53 -6.42
N LYS A 21 -4.79 -0.93 -5.22
CA LYS A 21 -3.53 -0.81 -4.48
C LYS A 21 -2.88 -2.15 -4.68
N GLU A 22 -1.77 -2.16 -5.40
CA GLU A 22 -1.06 -3.34 -5.85
C GLU A 22 -0.51 -3.98 -4.57
N ILE A 23 -1.40 -4.64 -3.83
CA ILE A 23 -1.06 -5.64 -2.85
C ILE A 23 -0.35 -6.64 -3.72
N GLY A 24 0.98 -6.50 -3.77
CA GLY A 24 1.85 -7.18 -4.73
C GLY A 24 1.43 -8.64 -4.84
N ASP A 25 1.57 -9.19 -6.04
CA ASP A 25 1.22 -10.55 -6.43
C ASP A 25 0.81 -11.42 -5.22
N PRO A 26 -0.39 -11.99 -5.13
CA PRO A 26 -0.76 -12.85 -3.99
C PRO A 26 0.17 -14.07 -3.81
N THR A 27 1.09 -14.29 -4.77
CA THR A 27 2.21 -15.24 -4.75
C THR A 27 3.52 -14.70 -4.16
N ALA A 28 3.67 -13.38 -4.04
CA ALA A 28 4.82 -12.72 -3.45
C ALA A 28 4.69 -12.70 -1.94
N GLU A 29 5.61 -13.40 -1.27
CA GLU A 29 5.62 -13.50 0.19
C GLU A 29 5.86 -12.13 0.89
N TYR A 30 6.37 -11.13 0.16
CA TYR A 30 6.68 -9.79 0.64
C TYR A 30 6.26 -8.70 -0.38
N PRO A 31 5.01 -8.22 -0.36
CA PRO A 31 4.56 -7.10 -1.21
C PRO A 31 5.33 -5.81 -0.91
N GLU A 32 5.48 -4.92 -1.90
CA GLU A 32 6.18 -3.64 -1.68
C GLU A 32 5.49 -2.81 -0.57
N TRP A 33 6.27 -2.29 0.37
CA TRP A 33 5.74 -1.44 1.44
C TRP A 33 5.16 -0.15 0.85
N SER A 34 3.93 0.15 1.25
CA SER A 34 3.23 1.37 0.88
C SER A 34 2.87 2.14 2.13
N GLN A 35 3.14 3.45 2.14
CA GLN A 35 2.85 4.29 3.30
C GLN A 35 1.35 4.25 3.63
N PRO A 36 0.98 3.77 4.83
CA PRO A 36 -0.41 3.72 5.24
C PRO A 36 -0.90 5.13 5.63
N LEU A 37 -2.14 5.44 5.27
CA LEU A 37 -2.75 6.76 5.50
C LEU A 37 -3.38 6.89 6.90
N GLY A 38 -3.50 5.79 7.63
CA GLY A 38 -4.04 5.75 8.99
C GLY A 38 -4.28 4.32 9.46
N ALA A 39 -5.01 4.16 10.57
CA ALA A 39 -5.26 2.87 11.21
C ALA A 39 -5.96 1.83 10.31
N PHE A 40 -6.72 2.27 9.30
CA PHE A 40 -7.41 1.36 8.38
C PHE A 40 -6.48 0.74 7.32
N ASP A 41 -5.35 1.38 7.05
CA ASP A 41 -4.31 0.91 6.12
C ASP A 41 -3.09 0.35 6.86
N ALA A 42 -3.08 0.41 8.19
CA ALA A 42 -1.92 0.05 8.99
C ALA A 42 -1.64 -1.46 8.92
N TYR A 43 -0.36 -1.80 8.93
CA TYR A 43 0.09 -3.19 8.86
C TYR A 43 -0.10 -3.89 10.21
N ALA A 44 -0.81 -5.01 10.21
CA ALA A 44 -0.96 -5.83 11.42
C ALA A 44 0.37 -6.48 11.83
N ILE A 45 0.45 -6.96 13.07
CA ILE A 45 1.60 -7.76 13.51
C ILE A 45 1.75 -9.04 12.65
N GLY A 46 2.98 -9.34 12.26
CA GLY A 46 3.28 -10.43 11.33
C GLY A 46 3.05 -10.11 9.85
N ALA A 47 2.60 -8.89 9.52
CA ALA A 47 2.49 -8.45 8.13
C ALA A 47 3.87 -8.38 7.50
N LYS A 48 3.99 -8.91 6.28
CA LYS A 48 5.24 -8.98 5.53
C LYS A 48 5.23 -7.96 4.40
N VAL A 49 6.32 -7.23 4.23
CA VAL A 49 6.51 -6.26 3.16
C VAL A 49 7.95 -6.30 2.65
N SER A 50 8.18 -5.84 1.43
CA SER A 50 9.51 -5.59 0.88
C SER A 50 9.75 -4.09 0.76
N HIS A 51 10.93 -3.63 1.18
CA HIS A 51 11.30 -2.22 1.07
C HIS A 51 12.81 -2.10 0.87
N ASN A 52 13.25 -1.26 -0.08
CA ASN A 52 14.65 -1.08 -0.44
C ASN A 52 15.37 -2.40 -0.82
N GLY A 53 14.65 -3.35 -1.44
CA GLY A 53 15.21 -4.66 -1.81
C GLY A 53 15.47 -5.61 -0.62
N LYS A 54 14.97 -5.26 0.57
CA LYS A 54 14.97 -6.09 1.76
C LYS A 54 13.56 -6.50 2.14
N HIS A 55 13.43 -7.60 2.86
CA HIS A 55 12.17 -8.06 3.40
C HIS A 55 12.02 -7.64 4.86
N TRP A 56 10.79 -7.31 5.24
CA TRP A 56 10.45 -6.80 6.55
C TRP A 56 9.17 -7.44 7.06
N THR A 57 9.14 -7.71 8.36
CA THR A 57 7.97 -8.25 9.06
C THR A 57 7.57 -7.28 10.15
N SER A 58 6.31 -6.87 10.17
CA SER A 58 5.78 -5.97 11.19
C SER A 58 5.77 -6.69 12.54
N THR A 59 6.38 -6.10 13.56
CA THR A 59 6.42 -6.61 14.93
C THR A 59 5.41 -5.93 15.84
N VAL A 60 4.72 -4.91 15.33
CA VAL A 60 3.69 -4.16 16.07
C VAL A 60 2.36 -4.23 15.33
N ASP A 61 1.29 -4.20 16.11
CA ASP A 61 -0.06 -4.07 15.57
C ASP A 61 -0.33 -2.62 15.13
N ASN A 62 -1.13 -2.45 14.08
CA ASN A 62 -1.39 -1.14 13.46
C ASN A 62 -0.11 -0.35 13.11
N ASN A 63 0.86 -1.03 12.50
CA ASN A 63 2.12 -0.41 12.09
C ASN A 63 1.93 0.53 10.91
N VAL A 64 2.23 1.80 11.15
CA VAL A 64 2.18 2.88 10.14
C VAL A 64 3.55 3.39 9.71
N TRP A 65 4.60 2.87 10.32
CA TRP A 65 5.97 3.35 10.12
C TRP A 65 6.61 2.72 8.89
N GLU A 66 7.65 3.37 8.37
CA GLU A 66 8.45 2.83 7.27
C GLU A 66 9.37 1.68 7.76
N PRO A 67 9.60 0.63 6.95
CA PRO A 67 10.48 -0.46 7.31
C PRO A 67 11.92 0.02 7.49
N GLY A 68 12.50 -0.31 8.66
CA GLY A 68 13.79 0.22 9.11
C GLY A 68 13.69 1.43 10.06
N VAL A 69 12.50 2.03 10.22
CA VAL A 69 12.27 3.10 11.20
C VAL A 69 11.86 2.51 12.55
N TYR A 70 10.70 1.85 12.61
CA TYR A 70 10.15 1.32 13.86
C TYR A 70 9.11 0.23 13.61
N GLY A 71 9.03 -0.76 14.49
CA GLY A 71 8.00 -1.80 14.43
C GLY A 71 8.16 -2.80 13.27
N TRP A 72 9.34 -2.85 12.66
CA TRP A 72 9.69 -3.79 11.59
C TRP A 72 10.94 -4.59 11.96
N GLU A 73 10.92 -5.87 11.64
CA GLU A 73 12.04 -6.79 11.75
C GLU A 73 12.48 -7.20 10.34
N GLU A 74 13.77 -7.06 10.04
CA GLU A 74 14.34 -7.48 8.76
C GLU A 74 14.26 -9.01 8.64
N ALA A 75 13.53 -9.50 7.66
CA ALA A 75 13.51 -10.92 7.30
C ALA A 75 14.66 -11.19 6.33
N SER A 76 15.78 -11.66 6.87
CA SER A 76 16.99 -12.03 6.12
C SER A 76 16.81 -13.32 5.32
#